data_AF-A0A4R3VJE9-F1
#
_entry.id   AF-A0A4R3VJE9-F1
#
_cell.length_a   1.000
_cell.length_b   1.000
_cell.length_c   1.000
_cell.angle_alpha   90.00
_cell.angle_beta   90.00
_cell.angle_gamma   90.00
#
_symmetry.space_group_name_H-M   'P 1'
#
loop_
_entity.id
_entity.type
_entity.pdbx_description
1 polymer ?
#
loop_
_entity_poly.entity_id
_entity_poly.type
_entity_poly.pdbx_seq_one_letter_code
_entity_poly.pdbx_strand_id
1 'polypeptide(L)' 'MKTTNHDDPGHITQLYQLKEYSIVKAILYTDNSGDTVRYYLKYYHNDMEISREIFDIYKYSLQLEGGNNV' A
#
# COMPACT_ATOMS: atom_id res chain seq x y z
N MET A 1 11.22 -3.47 -0.18
CA MET A 1 11.36 -2.23 0.65
C MET A 1 9.99 -1.56 0.78
N LYS A 2 9.64 -1.01 1.96
CA LYS A 2 8.39 -0.27 2.17
C LYS A 2 8.69 1.20 2.42
N THR A 3 7.96 2.09 1.75
CA THR A 3 7.99 3.54 1.97
C THR A 3 6.57 4.03 2.29
N THR A 4 6.43 4.92 3.27
CA THR A 4 5.14 5.55 3.60
C THR A 4 5.33 7.07 3.52
N ASN A 5 4.54 7.72 2.68
CA ASN A 5 4.53 9.15 2.48
C ASN A 5 3.20 9.72 2.97
N HIS A 6 3.27 10.91 3.57
CA HIS A 6 2.13 11.72 3.94
C HIS A 6 2.16 12.94 3.01
N ASP A 7 1.46 12.84 1.88
CA ASP A 7 1.60 13.79 0.78
C ASP A 7 0.89 15.11 1.09
N ASP A 8 -0.33 15.04 1.63
CA ASP A 8 -1.17 16.17 2.02
C ASP A 8 -2.00 15.81 3.27
N PRO A 9 -2.58 16.79 4.00
CA PRO A 9 -3.61 16.49 5.00
C PRO A 9 -4.70 15.64 4.36
N GLY A 10 -4.90 14.44 4.90
CA GLY A 10 -5.85 13.50 4.33
C GLY A 10 -5.25 12.45 3.39
N HIS A 11 -4.01 12.54 2.94
CA HIS A 11 -3.46 11.68 1.88
C HIS A 11 -2.24 10.89 2.35
N ILE A 12 -2.37 9.56 2.37
CA ILE A 12 -1.28 8.64 2.71
C ILE A 12 -1.00 7.72 1.52
N THR A 13 0.25 7.71 1.07
CA THR A 13 0.74 6.81 0.03
C THR A 13 1.70 5.79 0.62
N GLN A 14 1.44 4.50 0.40
CA GLN A 14 2.35 3.42 0.76
C GLN A 14 2.87 2.73 -0.50
N LEU A 15 4.19 2.63 -0.62
CA LEU A 15 4.86 1.96 -1.74
C LEU A 15 5.60 0.72 -1.24
N TYR A 16 5.44 -0.38 -1.97
CA TYR A 16 6.07 -1.66 -1.71
C TYR A 16 6.84 -2.08 -2.96
N GLN A 17 8.17 -2.08 -2.85
CA GLN A 17 9.06 -2.56 -3.92
C GLN A 17 9.17 -4.08 -3.84
N LEU A 18 8.70 -4.77 -4.87
CA LEU A 18 8.87 -6.21 -5.07
C LEU A 18 10.27 -6.50 -5.66
N LYS A 19 10.74 -7.75 -5.51
CA LYS A 19 12.04 -8.21 -6.03
C LYS A 19 12.16 -8.10 -7.54
N GLU A 20 11.04 -8.24 -8.25
CA GLU A 20 10.97 -8.14 -9.71
C GLU A 20 11.04 -6.69 -10.22
N TYR A 21 11.50 -5.74 -9.40
CA TYR A 21 11.50 -4.30 -9.67
C TYR A 21 10.11 -3.69 -9.86
N SER A 22 9.04 -4.45 -9.69
CA SER A 22 7.66 -3.94 -9.72
C SER A 22 7.26 -3.27 -8.40
N ILE A 23 6.38 -2.27 -8.49
CA ILE A 23 5.91 -1.49 -7.35
C ILE A 23 4.44 -1.76 -7.13
N VAL A 24 4.09 -2.06 -5.88
CA VAL A 24 2.71 -2.08 -5.40
C VAL A 24 2.46 -0.82 -4.58
N LYS A 25 1.42 -0.06 -4.93
CA LYS A 25 1.08 1.23 -4.32
C LYS A 25 -0.31 1.15 -3.69
N ALA A 26 -0.43 1.53 -2.43
CA ALA A 26 -1.71 1.75 -1.75
C ALA A 26 -1.88 3.25 -1.46
N ILE A 27 -3.03 3.79 -1.83
CA ILE A 27 -3.39 5.19 -1.59
C ILE A 27 -4.60 5.22 -0.66
N LEU A 28 -4.47 5.94 0.45
CA LEU A 28 -5.50 6.14 1.45
C LEU A 28 -5.87 7.62 1.51
N TYR A 29 -7.15 7.91 1.28
CA TYR A 29 -7.74 9.24 1.49
C TYR A 29 -8.51 9.26 2.82
N THR A 30 -8.26 10.28 3.62
CA THR A 30 -8.87 10.56 4.92
C THR A 30 -9.38 12.00 4.92
N ASP A 31 -10.50 12.27 5.59
CA ASP A 31 -11.00 13.64 5.68
C ASP A 31 -10.23 14.45 6.75
N ASN A 32 -10.33 15.78 6.63
CA ASN A 32 -9.64 16.73 7.51
C ASN A 32 -10.25 16.82 8.93
N SER A 33 -11.30 16.05 9.22
CA SER A 33 -12.16 16.24 10.40
C SER A 33 -11.80 15.34 11.58
N GLY A 34 -10.94 14.33 11.39
CA GLY A 34 -10.50 13.46 12.48
C GLY A 34 -11.57 12.53 13.05
N ASP A 35 -12.77 12.45 12.46
CA ASP A 35 -13.85 11.56 12.90
C ASP A 35 -14.59 10.90 11.72
N THR A 36 -14.88 9.61 11.88
CA THR A 36 -15.45 8.62 10.93
C THR A 36 -15.21 8.91 9.44
N VAL A 37 -13.97 8.67 9.07
CA VAL A 37 -13.36 8.75 7.75
C VAL A 37 -14.10 7.89 6.71
N ARG A 38 -14.62 8.51 5.64
CA ARG A 38 -14.86 7.78 4.39
C ARG A 38 -13.52 7.46 3.76
N TYR A 39 -12.95 6.33 4.14
CA TYR A 39 -11.69 5.87 3.59
C TYR A 39 -11.93 5.34 2.17
N TYR A 40 -11.23 5.92 1.20
CA TYR A 40 -11.14 5.36 -0.14
C TYR A 40 -9.75 4.77 -0.29
N LEU A 41 -9.69 3.46 -0.51
CA LEU A 41 -8.46 2.73 -0.72
C LEU A 41 -8.36 2.35 -2.19
N LYS A 42 -7.27 2.76 -2.83
CA LYS A 42 -6.91 2.30 -4.18
C LYS A 42 -5.58 1.58 -4.15
N TYR A 43 -5.49 0.52 -4.93
CA TYR A 43 -4.31 -0.32 -5.02
C TYR A 43 -3.84 -0.37 -6.46
N TYR A 44 -2.53 -0.28 -6.66
CA TYR A 44 -1.94 -0.33 -7.99
C TYR A 44 -0.75 -1.28 -8.02
N HIS A 45 -0.55 -1.94 -9.16
CA HIS A 45 0.68 -2.66 -9.50
C HIS A 45 1.16 -2.16 -10.86
N ASN A 46 2.37 -1.61 -10.93
CA ASN A 46 2.92 -1.01 -12.15
C ASN A 46 1.93 -0.06 -12.86
N ASP A 47 1.35 0.87 -12.09
CA ASP A 47 0.36 1.86 -12.52
C ASP A 47 -0.99 1.32 -13.03
N MET A 48 -1.22 0.01 -12.98
CA MET A 48 -2.55 -0.59 -13.19
C MET A 48 -3.29 -0.76 -11.88
N GLU A 49 -4.56 -0.33 -11.83
CA GLU A 49 -5.41 -0.53 -10.65
C GLU A 49 -5.68 -2.02 -10.44
N ILE A 50 -5.50 -2.51 -9.21
CA ILE A 50 -5.70 -3.90 -8.81
C ILE A 50 -6.73 -3.99 -7.69
N SER A 51 -7.31 -5.18 -7.51
CA SER A 51 -8.19 -5.43 -6.37
C SER A 51 -7.42 -5.47 -5.06
N ARG A 52 -8.15 -5.29 -3.95
CA ARG A 52 -7.61 -5.48 -2.60
C ARG A 52 -7.01 -6.86 -2.38
N GLU A 53 -7.64 -7.90 -2.94
CA GLU A 53 -7.19 -9.29 -2.79
C GLU A 53 -5.81 -9.51 -3.41
N ILE A 54 -5.58 -8.97 -4.61
CA ILE A 54 -4.28 -9.02 -5.28
C ILE A 54 -3.23 -8.25 -4.48
N PHE A 55 -3.59 -7.08 -3.94
CA PHE A 55 -2.71 -6.31 -3.07
C PHE A 55 -2.29 -7.11 -1.82
N ASP A 56 -3.23 -7.77 -1.15
CA ASP A 56 -2.96 -8.54 0.07
C ASP A 56 -2.03 -9.74 -0.22
N ILE A 57 -2.17 -10.40 -1.38
CA ILE A 57 -1.25 -11.46 -1.83
C ILE A 57 0.17 -10.92 -1.99
N TYR A 58 0.35 -9.80 -2.69
CA TYR A 58 1.68 -9.20 -2.87
C TYR A 58 2.29 -8.76 -1.55
N LYS A 59 1.50 -8.13 -0.67
CA LYS A 59 1.95 -7.72 0.65
C LYS A 59 2.40 -8.91 1.50
N TYR A 60 1.63 -10.01 1.47
CA TYR A 60 1.97 -11.23 2.22
C TYR A 60 3.25 -11.88 1.71
N SER A 61 3.45 -11.92 0.39
CA SER A 61 4.68 -12.45 -0.21
C SER A 61 5.95 -11.76 0.32
N LEU A 62 5.89 -10.44 0.57
CA LEU A 62 6.99 -9.68 1.15
C LEU A 62 7.26 -9.99 2.62
N GLN A 63 6.24 -10.39 3.39
CA GLN A 63 6.37 -10.69 4.82
C GLN A 63 6.99 -12.06 5.07
N LEU A 64 6.62 -13.06 4.27
CA LEU A 64 7.20 -14.40 4.33
C LEU A 64 8.72 -14.37 4.06
N GLU A 65 9.18 -13.49 3.19
CA GLU A 65 10.60 -13.38 2.85
C GLU A 65 11.45 -12.67 3.93
N GLY A 66 10.82 -11.87 4.80
CA GLY A 66 11.46 -11.29 5.98
C GLY A 66 11.48 -12.22 7.19
N GLY A 67 10.81 -13.38 7.10
CA GLY A 67 10.55 -14.32 8.19
C GLY A 67 11.46 -15.55 8.25
N ASN A 68 12.56 -15.60 7.50
CA ASN A 68 13.60 -16.64 7.67
C ASN A 68 14.74 -16.13 8.58
N ASN A 69 14.39 -15.82 9.83
CA ASN A 69 15.31 -15.78 10.96
C ASN A 69 14.62 -16.51 12.13
N VAL A 70 14.54 -17.84 12.03
CA VAL A 70 14.37 -18.74 13.19
C VAL A 70 15.32 -19.91 13.00
#